data_AF-A0A6I1NP58-F1
#
_entry.id   AF-A0A6I1NP58-F1
#
_cell.length_a   1.000
_cell.length_b   1.000
_cell.length_c   1.000
_cell.angle_alpha   90.00
_cell.angle_beta   90.00
_cell.angle_gamma   90.00
#
_symmetry.space_group_name_H-M   'P 1'
#
loop_
_entity.id
_entity.type
_entity.pdbx_description
1 polymer ?
#
loop_
_entity_poly.entity_id
_entity_poly.type
_entity_poly.pdbx_seq_one_letter_code
_entity_poly.pdbx_strand_id
1 'polypeptide(L)'
;MPDKCTSLPVVFSGPHTRPSFSDNGNEVHFFTLLIYPDAIQALTGLEIRPHINCYSPFASLFDSDWQDMAHAVLTASDDGARVRLIEEFLGPRWAAAQSATATQNHDSVTTAPPYSAAMARAHRLAAWSSDVALRATVQGRGQSERQVDRRIKSWTGQTLRQLRGLGRIEEVLLAANPVASGVAPAWSKLAADSGFSDQPHLCREFRRYTGFSPDELKRCLDHESFWVYRIWA
;
A
#
# COMPACT_ATOMS: atom_id res chain seq x y z
N MET A 1 -19.21 31.81 -6.61
CA MET A 1 -20.26 30.77 -6.56
C MET A 1 -19.64 29.53 -5.95
N PRO A 2 -20.08 29.04 -4.78
CA PRO A 2 -19.49 27.85 -4.21
C PRO A 2 -20.02 26.66 -5.00
N ASP A 3 -19.15 25.97 -5.74
CA ASP A 3 -19.48 24.64 -6.20
C ASP A 3 -19.68 23.76 -4.98
N LYS A 4 -20.88 23.19 -4.87
CA LYS A 4 -21.24 22.18 -3.88
C LYS A 4 -20.39 20.94 -4.12
N CYS A 5 -19.15 20.95 -3.61
CA CYS A 5 -18.38 19.74 -3.39
C CYS A 5 -18.97 19.02 -2.16
N THR A 6 -20.22 18.57 -2.28
CA THR A 6 -20.84 17.62 -1.36
C THR A 6 -20.53 16.22 -1.86
N SER A 7 -19.24 15.85 -1.88
CA SER A 7 -18.81 14.45 -2.01
C SER A 7 -18.38 13.98 -0.62
N LEU A 8 -19.24 13.17 -0.01
CA LEU A 8 -19.23 12.69 1.37
C LEU A 8 -18.10 11.65 1.65
N PRO A 9 -18.07 11.02 2.84
CA PRO A 9 -17.08 11.08 3.91
C PRO A 9 -16.10 9.88 3.84
N VAL A 10 -16.15 9.15 2.73
CA VAL A 10 -15.32 7.99 2.39
C VAL A 10 -14.86 8.18 0.96
N VAL A 11 -13.55 8.11 0.76
CA VAL A 11 -12.93 8.31 -0.54
C VAL A 11 -12.08 7.09 -0.87
N PHE A 12 -12.14 6.65 -2.12
CA PHE A 12 -11.17 5.69 -2.63
C PHE A 12 -9.93 6.45 -3.10
N SER A 13 -8.81 6.24 -2.43
CA SER A 13 -7.50 6.68 -2.92
C SER A 13 -6.84 5.52 -3.65
N GLY A 14 -6.68 5.64 -4.96
CA GLY A 14 -5.92 4.66 -5.73
C GLY A 14 -4.41 4.74 -5.45
N PRO A 15 -3.61 3.88 -6.09
CA PRO A 15 -2.17 3.86 -5.88
C PRO A 15 -1.53 5.18 -6.32
N HIS A 16 -0.70 5.76 -5.44
CA HIS A 16 0.09 6.93 -5.78
C HIS A 16 1.51 6.53 -6.17
N THR A 17 1.94 7.02 -7.32
CA THR A 17 3.28 6.79 -7.91
C THR A 17 4.20 8.01 -7.77
N ARG A 18 3.68 9.04 -7.11
CA ARG A 18 4.33 10.32 -6.81
C ARG A 18 3.81 10.81 -5.46
N PRO A 19 4.53 11.71 -4.79
CA PRO A 19 4.04 12.32 -3.57
C PRO A 19 2.72 13.04 -3.82
N SER A 20 1.81 12.94 -2.87
CA SER A 20 0.57 13.72 -2.86
C SER A 20 0.46 14.48 -1.55
N PHE A 21 -0.20 15.63 -1.61
CA PHE A 21 -0.49 16.47 -0.46
C PHE A 21 -2.00 16.63 -0.38
N SER A 22 -2.52 16.59 0.85
CA SER A 22 -3.91 16.86 1.16
C SER A 22 -3.96 17.99 2.16
N ASP A 23 -4.85 18.94 1.90
CA ASP A 23 -5.09 20.07 2.79
C ASP A 23 -6.50 19.94 3.36
N ASN A 24 -6.63 20.10 4.68
CA ASN A 24 -7.90 20.00 5.38
C ASN A 24 -8.14 21.33 6.10
N GLY A 25 -9.15 22.08 5.65
CA GLY A 25 -9.42 23.42 6.19
C GLY A 25 -9.93 23.46 7.62
N ASN A 26 -10.27 22.29 8.20
CA ASN A 26 -10.74 22.13 9.58
C ASN A 26 -10.14 20.84 10.18
N GLU A 27 -10.31 20.66 11.48
CA GLU A 27 -9.98 19.39 12.16
C GLU A 27 -10.74 18.23 11.53
N VAL A 28 -10.02 17.14 11.25
CA VAL A 28 -10.55 15.95 10.60
C VAL A 28 -10.04 14.71 11.33
N HIS A 29 -10.90 13.71 11.45
CA HIS A 29 -10.53 12.38 11.91
C HIS A 29 -10.46 11.44 10.70
N PHE A 30 -9.30 10.82 10.48
CA PHE A 30 -9.12 9.81 9.44
C PHE A 30 -9.13 8.40 10.00
N PHE A 31 -9.96 7.55 9.43
CA PHE A 31 -9.86 6.10 9.58
C PHE A 31 -9.56 5.51 8.20
N THR A 32 -8.41 4.87 8.03
CA THR A 32 -7.93 4.41 6.71
C THR A 32 -7.78 2.90 6.67
N LEU A 33 -8.47 2.26 5.72
CA LEU A 33 -8.21 0.88 5.32
C LEU A 33 -7.20 0.86 4.18
N LEU A 34 -5.98 0.37 4.43
CA LEU A 34 -5.00 0.11 3.39
C LEU A 34 -5.18 -1.29 2.84
N ILE A 35 -5.37 -1.39 1.52
CA ILE A 35 -5.53 -2.65 0.80
C ILE A 35 -4.60 -2.69 -0.41
N TYR A 36 -4.02 -3.85 -0.70
CA TYR A 36 -3.18 -4.00 -1.88
C TYR A 36 -4.02 -3.89 -3.17
N PRO A 37 -3.49 -3.25 -4.23
CA PRO A 37 -4.23 -3.04 -5.48
C PRO A 37 -4.75 -4.32 -6.14
N ASP A 38 -3.97 -5.39 -6.10
CA ASP A 38 -4.36 -6.68 -6.66
C ASP A 38 -5.39 -7.39 -5.78
N ALA A 39 -5.38 -7.16 -4.46
CA ALA A 39 -6.40 -7.68 -3.55
C ALA A 39 -7.75 -6.99 -3.76
N ILE A 40 -7.79 -5.65 -3.92
CA ILE A 40 -9.06 -4.96 -4.23
C ILE A 40 -9.59 -5.38 -5.61
N GLN A 41 -8.71 -5.57 -6.60
CA GLN A 41 -9.11 -6.10 -7.91
C GLN A 41 -9.68 -7.51 -7.78
N ALA A 42 -9.07 -8.40 -6.99
CA ALA A 42 -9.58 -9.75 -6.78
C ALA A 42 -10.94 -9.77 -6.06
N LEU A 43 -11.17 -8.83 -5.14
CA LEU A 43 -12.42 -8.73 -4.36
C LEU A 43 -13.58 -8.08 -5.13
N THR A 44 -13.28 -7.18 -6.08
CA THR A 44 -14.30 -6.30 -6.68
C THR A 44 -14.31 -6.29 -8.21
N GLY A 45 -13.26 -6.81 -8.84
CA GLY A 45 -13.05 -6.67 -10.28
C GLY A 45 -12.61 -5.27 -10.72
N LEU A 46 -12.42 -4.31 -9.79
CA LEU A 46 -12.07 -2.93 -10.10
C LEU A 46 -10.78 -2.84 -10.92
N GLU A 47 -10.84 -2.21 -12.10
CA GLU A 47 -9.64 -1.87 -12.85
C GLU A 47 -8.88 -0.74 -12.15
N ILE A 48 -7.65 -1.00 -11.70
CA ILE A 48 -6.87 -0.02 -10.93
C ILE A 48 -6.37 1.15 -11.77
N ARG A 49 -6.12 0.92 -13.06
CA ARG A 49 -5.40 1.88 -13.93
C ARG A 49 -6.03 3.28 -13.99
N PRO A 50 -7.35 3.45 -14.09
CA PRO A 50 -7.98 4.77 -14.09
C PRO A 50 -7.84 5.54 -12.76
N HIS A 51 -7.52 4.85 -11.66
CA HIS A 51 -7.48 5.42 -10.32
C HIS A 51 -6.05 5.73 -9.81
N ILE A 52 -5.01 5.51 -10.63
CA ILE A 52 -3.63 5.83 -10.25
C ILE A 52 -3.47 7.34 -10.07
N ASN A 53 -2.89 7.76 -8.95
CA ASN A 53 -2.74 9.16 -8.55
C ASN A 53 -4.06 9.94 -8.45
N CYS A 54 -5.18 9.25 -8.21
CA CYS A 54 -6.51 9.84 -8.16
C CYS A 54 -7.21 9.51 -6.85
N TYR A 55 -8.06 10.46 -6.44
CA TYR A 55 -9.10 10.25 -5.44
C TYR A 55 -10.43 10.13 -6.18
N SER A 56 -11.20 9.09 -5.87
CA SER A 56 -12.48 8.80 -6.53
C SER A 56 -13.60 8.69 -5.50
N PRO A 57 -14.82 9.15 -5.82
CA PRO A 57 -15.97 8.95 -4.94
C PRO A 57 -16.21 7.45 -4.69
N PHE A 58 -16.19 7.03 -3.44
CA PHE A 58 -16.32 5.61 -3.07
C PHE A 58 -17.60 4.98 -3.65
N ALA A 59 -18.73 5.69 -3.55
CA ALA A 59 -20.03 5.24 -4.05
C ALA A 59 -20.11 5.08 -5.58
N SER A 60 -19.17 5.66 -6.35
CA SER A 60 -19.12 5.45 -7.81
C SER A 60 -18.39 4.18 -8.22
N LEU A 61 -17.63 3.56 -7.30
CA LEU A 61 -16.75 2.43 -7.61
C LEU A 61 -17.21 1.11 -7.02
N PHE A 62 -17.89 1.16 -5.87
CA PHE A 62 -18.26 -0.04 -5.13
C PHE A 62 -19.78 -0.21 -5.07
N ASP A 63 -20.22 -1.47 -5.03
CA ASP A 63 -21.63 -1.83 -4.94
C ASP A 63 -22.28 -1.45 -3.60
N SER A 64 -23.56 -1.77 -3.45
CA SER A 64 -24.33 -1.47 -2.23
C SER A 64 -23.75 -2.14 -0.99
N ASP A 65 -23.24 -3.38 -1.09
CA ASP A 65 -22.70 -4.11 0.07
C ASP A 65 -21.49 -3.39 0.66
N TRP A 66 -20.58 -2.94 -0.21
CA TRP A 66 -19.41 -2.15 0.20
C TRP A 66 -19.79 -0.77 0.73
N GLN A 67 -20.80 -0.13 0.15
CA GLN A 67 -21.31 1.16 0.63
C GLN A 67 -21.96 1.03 2.01
N ASP A 68 -22.72 -0.04 2.25
CA ASP A 68 -23.34 -0.34 3.54
C ASP A 68 -22.27 -0.58 4.61
N MET A 69 -21.22 -1.37 4.28
CA MET A 69 -20.06 -1.54 5.15
C MET A 69 -19.38 -0.20 5.47
N ALA A 70 -19.12 0.62 4.45
CA ALA A 70 -18.47 1.91 4.65
C ALA A 70 -19.31 2.85 5.54
N HIS A 71 -20.64 2.82 5.39
CA HIS A 71 -21.55 3.58 6.24
C HIS A 71 -21.58 3.08 7.68
N ALA A 72 -21.62 1.76 7.88
CA ALA A 72 -21.53 1.15 9.22
C ALA A 72 -20.20 1.49 9.90
N VAL A 73 -19.09 1.43 9.16
CA VAL A 73 -17.78 1.84 9.66
C VAL A 73 -17.80 3.31 10.05
N LEU A 74 -18.29 4.22 9.20
CA LEU A 74 -18.33 5.66 9.51
C LEU A 74 -19.12 5.99 10.79
N THR A 75 -20.24 5.31 11.01
CA THR A 75 -21.17 5.60 12.12
C THR A 75 -20.85 4.83 13.40
N ALA A 76 -19.85 3.95 13.39
CA ALA A 76 -19.41 3.20 14.55
C ALA A 76 -18.90 4.11 15.69
N SER A 77 -19.11 3.67 16.93
CA SER A 77 -18.79 4.41 18.16
C SER A 77 -17.29 4.56 18.44
N ASP A 78 -16.48 3.59 18.00
CA ASP A 78 -15.07 3.49 18.33
C ASP A 78 -14.31 2.70 17.26
N ASP A 79 -12.98 2.84 17.25
CA ASP A 79 -12.10 2.21 16.26
C ASP A 79 -12.11 0.68 16.36
N GLY A 80 -12.35 0.12 17.54
CA GLY A 80 -12.49 -1.33 17.72
C GLY A 80 -13.70 -1.87 16.98
N ALA A 81 -14.84 -1.17 17.05
CA ALA A 81 -16.03 -1.49 16.27
C ALA A 81 -15.78 -1.31 14.76
N ARG A 82 -15.09 -0.25 14.33
CA ARG A 82 -14.71 -0.04 12.92
C ARG A 82 -13.89 -1.20 12.36
N VAL A 83 -12.89 -1.67 13.10
CA VAL A 83 -12.05 -2.81 12.69
C VAL A 83 -12.88 -4.10 12.58
N ARG A 84 -13.70 -4.42 13.58
CA ARG A 84 -14.55 -5.64 13.54
C ARG A 84 -15.49 -5.67 12.34
N LEU A 85 -16.15 -4.54 12.03
CA LEU A 85 -17.04 -4.43 10.87
C LEU A 85 -16.30 -4.71 9.56
N ILE A 86 -15.08 -4.22 9.42
CA ILE A 86 -14.24 -4.47 8.23
C ILE A 86 -13.83 -5.94 8.15
N GLU A 87 -13.41 -6.54 9.27
CA GLU A 87 -12.99 -7.95 9.32
C GLU A 87 -14.15 -8.90 9.00
N GLU A 88 -15.34 -8.66 9.58
CA GLU A 88 -16.55 -9.44 9.30
C GLU A 88 -16.98 -9.32 7.83
N PHE A 89 -16.81 -8.14 7.22
CA PHE A 89 -17.15 -7.91 5.82
C PHE A 89 -16.13 -8.54 4.85
N LEU A 90 -14.83 -8.33 5.08
CA LEU A 90 -13.76 -8.73 4.17
C LEU A 90 -13.32 -10.18 4.35
N GLY A 91 -13.36 -10.72 5.57
CA GLY A 91 -12.85 -12.07 5.88
C GLY A 91 -13.45 -13.16 4.98
N PRO A 92 -14.80 -13.30 4.93
CA PRO A 92 -15.44 -14.29 4.06
C PRO A 92 -15.19 -14.05 2.57
N ARG A 93 -15.20 -12.79 2.12
CA ARG A 93 -14.96 -12.42 0.71
C ARG A 93 -13.52 -12.75 0.29
N TRP A 94 -12.55 -12.50 1.15
CA TRP A 94 -11.15 -12.83 0.91
C TRP A 94 -10.90 -14.34 0.91
N ALA A 95 -11.54 -15.10 1.80
CA ALA A 95 -11.48 -16.56 1.79
C ALA A 95 -12.01 -17.11 0.44
N ALA A 96 -13.15 -16.62 -0.03
CA ALA A 96 -13.72 -17.02 -1.32
C ALA A 96 -12.81 -16.67 -2.50
N ALA A 97 -12.22 -15.46 -2.53
CA ALA A 97 -11.29 -15.03 -3.58
C ALA A 97 -10.03 -15.92 -3.65
N GLN A 98 -9.50 -16.33 -2.50
CA GLN A 98 -8.36 -17.25 -2.43
C GLN A 98 -8.73 -18.65 -2.93
N SER A 99 -9.91 -19.18 -2.57
CA SER A 99 -10.37 -20.49 -3.05
C SER A 99 -10.58 -20.52 -4.57
N ALA A 100 -11.12 -19.45 -5.15
CA ALA A 100 -11.26 -19.32 -6.59
C ALA A 100 -9.90 -19.35 -7.31
N THR A 101 -8.88 -18.72 -6.72
CA THR A 101 -7.52 -18.70 -7.26
C THR A 101 -6.81 -20.06 -7.10
N ALA A 102 -7.00 -20.75 -5.97
CA ALA A 102 -6.44 -22.08 -5.73
C ALA A 102 -7.04 -23.15 -6.67
N THR A 103 -8.31 -23.01 -7.04
CA THR A 103 -8.95 -23.93 -8.00
C THR A 103 -8.35 -23.80 -9.41
N GLN A 104 -7.83 -22.61 -9.77
CA GLN A 104 -7.16 -22.37 -11.06
C GLN A 104 -5.68 -22.81 -11.06
N ASN A 105 -5.06 -22.89 -9.89
CA ASN A 105 -3.66 -23.28 -9.73
C ASN A 105 -3.59 -24.65 -9.02
N HIS A 106 -3.69 -25.74 -9.78
CA HIS A 106 -3.18 -27.03 -9.29
C HIS A 106 -1.69 -26.86 -8.99
N ASP A 107 -1.30 -27.10 -7.75
CA ASP A 107 0.04 -27.05 -7.17
C ASP A 107 0.50 -25.68 -6.64
N SER A 108 0.34 -25.47 -5.32
CA SER A 108 1.42 -25.14 -4.36
C SER A 108 0.83 -24.65 -3.03
N VAL A 109 1.01 -25.44 -1.96
CA VAL A 109 0.80 -25.01 -0.57
C VAL A 109 2.06 -24.26 -0.13
N THR A 110 1.94 -22.96 0.16
CA THR A 110 3.01 -22.19 0.82
C THR A 110 2.49 -21.73 2.18
N THR A 111 2.95 -22.40 3.24
CA THR A 111 2.74 -22.00 4.63
C THR A 111 3.67 -20.83 4.96
N ALA A 112 3.11 -19.68 5.32
CA ALA A 112 3.88 -18.50 5.71
C ALA A 112 4.56 -18.72 7.10
N PRO A 113 5.83 -18.31 7.29
CA PRO A 113 6.54 -18.47 8.56
C PRO A 113 6.13 -17.41 9.61
N PRO A 114 6.28 -17.71 10.92
CA PRO A 114 5.86 -16.83 12.00
C PRO A 114 6.90 -15.73 12.26
N TYR A 115 6.78 -14.59 11.58
CA TYR A 115 7.46 -13.35 11.97
C TYR A 115 6.61 -12.56 12.97
N SER A 116 7.25 -11.85 13.91
CA SER A 116 6.55 -11.01 14.88
C SER A 116 5.60 -10.01 14.19
N ALA A 117 4.44 -9.73 14.77
CA ALA A 117 3.39 -8.94 14.11
C ALA A 117 3.83 -7.53 13.65
N ALA A 118 4.91 -6.97 14.21
CA ALA A 118 5.50 -5.72 13.72
C ALA A 118 6.38 -5.96 12.48
N MET A 119 7.26 -6.96 12.48
CA MET A 119 8.11 -7.32 11.32
C MET A 119 7.30 -7.90 10.15
N ALA A 120 6.25 -8.67 10.45
CA ALA A 120 5.29 -9.15 9.46
C ALA A 120 4.52 -7.99 8.78
N ARG A 121 4.30 -6.88 9.50
CA ARG A 121 3.73 -5.65 8.93
C ARG A 121 4.74 -4.81 8.15
N ALA A 122 6.03 -4.99 8.42
CA ALA A 122 7.14 -4.16 7.95
C ALA A 122 7.75 -4.65 6.62
N HIS A 123 7.80 -5.95 6.35
CA HIS A 123 8.25 -6.47 5.04
C HIS A 123 7.11 -6.58 4.02
N ARG A 124 6.00 -5.89 4.26
CA ARG A 124 4.73 -6.18 3.59
C ARG A 124 4.78 -5.74 2.13
N LEU A 125 5.36 -4.57 1.79
CA LEU A 125 5.50 -4.16 0.39
C LEU A 125 6.58 -4.96 -0.33
N ALA A 126 7.73 -5.20 0.30
CA ALA A 126 8.81 -5.99 -0.30
C ALA A 126 8.37 -7.44 -0.60
N ALA A 127 7.76 -8.11 0.38
CA ALA A 127 7.23 -9.48 0.21
C ALA A 127 6.07 -9.52 -0.79
N TRP A 128 5.11 -8.59 -0.68
CA TRP A 128 4.00 -8.48 -1.63
C TRP A 128 4.50 -8.23 -3.07
N SER A 129 5.47 -7.34 -3.26
CA SER A 129 6.03 -7.06 -4.59
C SER A 129 6.68 -8.29 -5.23
N SER A 130 7.32 -9.13 -4.40
CA SER A 130 7.94 -10.38 -4.83
C SER A 130 6.89 -11.42 -5.18
N ASP A 131 5.82 -11.54 -4.38
CA ASP A 131 4.68 -12.41 -4.66
C ASP A 131 3.95 -12.03 -5.95
N VAL A 132 3.64 -10.74 -6.14
CA VAL A 132 3.04 -10.22 -7.37
C VAL A 132 3.89 -10.57 -8.59
N ALA A 133 5.22 -10.38 -8.49
CA ALA A 133 6.15 -10.69 -9.58
C ALA A 133 6.18 -12.19 -9.90
N LEU A 134 6.18 -13.04 -8.87
CA LEU A 134 6.13 -14.48 -9.02
C LEU A 134 4.84 -14.92 -9.70
N ARG A 135 3.68 -14.48 -9.21
CA ARG A 135 2.37 -14.77 -9.82
C ARG A 135 2.29 -14.30 -11.27
N ALA A 136 2.78 -13.10 -11.56
CA ALA A 136 2.78 -12.57 -12.92
C ALA A 136 3.64 -13.41 -13.86
N THR A 137 4.72 -14.01 -13.37
CA THR A 137 5.61 -14.90 -14.13
C THR A 137 4.98 -16.28 -14.34
N VAL A 138 4.45 -16.89 -13.28
CA VAL A 138 3.86 -18.25 -13.32
C VAL A 138 2.63 -18.29 -14.23
N GLN A 139 1.76 -17.26 -14.18
CA GLN A 139 0.58 -17.18 -15.04
C GLN A 139 0.88 -16.90 -16.52
N GLY A 140 2.15 -16.74 -16.90
CA GLY A 140 2.59 -16.45 -18.27
C GLY A 140 3.74 -17.32 -18.74
N ARG A 141 3.71 -18.64 -18.52
CA ARG A 141 4.77 -19.55 -18.98
C ARG A 141 5.16 -19.26 -20.45
N GLY A 142 6.43 -18.99 -20.69
CA GLY A 142 7.00 -18.68 -22.01
C GLY A 142 6.89 -17.22 -22.48
N GLN A 143 6.47 -16.28 -21.62
CA GLN A 143 6.26 -14.88 -21.99
C GLN A 143 7.49 -13.99 -21.74
N SER A 144 7.64 -12.96 -22.57
CA SER A 144 8.71 -11.96 -22.45
C SER A 144 8.57 -11.12 -21.16
N GLU A 145 9.68 -10.55 -20.69
CA GLU A 145 9.69 -9.62 -19.55
C GLU A 145 8.68 -8.46 -19.71
N ARG A 146 8.47 -7.98 -20.94
CA ARG A 146 7.49 -6.93 -21.25
C ARG A 146 6.05 -7.34 -20.96
N GLN A 147 5.71 -8.61 -21.20
CA GLN A 147 4.36 -9.12 -20.94
C GLN A 147 4.12 -9.31 -19.44
N VAL A 148 5.15 -9.76 -18.70
CA VAL A 148 5.13 -9.82 -17.24
C VAL A 148 4.94 -8.42 -16.66
N ASP A 149 5.75 -7.44 -17.08
CA ASP A 149 5.63 -6.05 -16.60
C ASP A 149 4.26 -5.43 -16.94
N ARG A 150 3.70 -5.73 -18.13
CA ARG A 150 2.35 -5.29 -18.51
C ARG A 150 1.28 -5.87 -17.59
N ARG A 151 1.40 -7.15 -17.20
CA ARG A 151 0.46 -7.80 -16.27
C ARG A 151 0.57 -7.22 -14.86
N ILE A 152 1.79 -7.01 -14.38
CA ILE A 152 2.02 -6.34 -13.08
C ILE A 152 1.40 -4.94 -13.09
N LYS A 153 1.57 -4.17 -14.18
CA LYS A 153 0.93 -2.86 -14.36
C LYS A 153 -0.59 -2.93 -14.36
N SER A 154 -1.21 -3.94 -14.98
CA SER A 154 -2.67 -4.06 -14.96
C SER A 154 -3.21 -4.37 -13.56
N TRP A 155 -2.46 -5.11 -12.75
CA TRP A 155 -2.89 -5.47 -11.39
C TRP A 155 -2.63 -4.38 -10.37
N THR A 156 -1.49 -3.71 -10.49
CA THR A 156 -0.99 -2.82 -9.43
C THR A 156 -0.98 -1.34 -9.79
N GLY A 157 -1.14 -1.03 -11.08
CA GLY A 157 -0.90 0.29 -11.62
C GLY A 157 0.58 0.67 -11.70
N GLN A 158 1.50 -0.22 -11.32
CA GLN A 158 2.93 0.06 -11.21
C GLN A 158 3.77 -0.93 -12.01
N THR A 159 4.96 -0.49 -12.45
CA THR A 159 6.00 -1.38 -13.01
C THR A 159 6.59 -2.27 -11.92
N LEU A 160 7.19 -3.40 -12.30
CA LEU A 160 8.00 -4.20 -11.37
C LEU A 160 9.14 -3.38 -10.74
N ARG A 161 9.75 -2.48 -11.52
CA ARG A 161 10.80 -1.58 -11.04
C ARG A 161 10.30 -0.64 -9.94
N GLN A 162 9.09 -0.10 -10.08
CA GLN A 162 8.47 0.78 -9.08
C GLN A 162 8.14 0.01 -7.80
N LEU A 163 7.52 -1.16 -7.92
CA LEU A 163 7.20 -2.00 -6.75
C LEU A 163 8.44 -2.38 -5.96
N ARG A 164 9.52 -2.81 -6.64
CA ARG A 164 10.82 -3.07 -5.99
C ARG A 164 11.45 -1.82 -5.40
N GLY A 165 11.24 -0.66 -6.01
CA GLY A 165 11.66 0.63 -5.47
C GLY A 165 10.99 0.94 -4.14
N LEU A 166 9.66 0.79 -4.07
CA LEU A 166 8.89 0.97 -2.84
C LEU A 166 9.33 0.00 -1.74
N GLY A 167 9.54 -1.28 -2.07
CA GLY A 167 10.06 -2.27 -1.11
C GLY A 167 11.41 -1.89 -0.51
N ARG A 168 12.36 -1.42 -1.34
CA ARG A 168 13.66 -0.93 -0.84
C ARG A 168 13.53 0.31 0.05
N ILE A 169 12.61 1.22 -0.27
CA ILE A 169 12.36 2.42 0.57
C ILE A 169 11.76 2.03 1.92
N GLU A 170 10.82 1.08 1.93
CA GLU A 170 10.25 0.50 3.16
C GLU A 170 11.37 -0.12 4.03
N GLU A 171 12.26 -0.93 3.45
CA GLU A 171 13.40 -1.51 4.17
C GLU A 171 14.31 -0.44 4.79
N VAL A 172 14.61 0.64 4.05
CA VAL A 172 15.43 1.75 4.58
C VAL A 172 14.72 2.50 5.70
N LEU A 173 13.42 2.78 5.57
CA LEU A 173 12.63 3.46 6.61
C LEU A 173 12.67 2.68 7.93
N LEU A 174 12.50 1.36 7.85
CA LEU A 174 12.51 0.48 9.01
C LEU A 174 13.90 0.37 9.64
N ALA A 175 14.93 0.20 8.82
CA ALA A 175 16.31 0.11 9.32
C ALA A 175 16.81 1.43 9.91
N ALA A 176 16.25 2.56 9.46
CA ALA A 176 16.56 3.89 9.99
C ALA A 176 15.73 4.29 11.22
N ASN A 177 14.77 3.45 11.65
CA ASN A 177 13.91 3.74 12.78
C ASN A 177 14.73 3.86 14.08
N PRO A 178 14.76 5.05 14.73
CA PRO A 178 15.54 5.27 15.94
C PRO A 178 15.10 4.41 17.12
N VAL A 179 13.82 4.04 17.20
CA VAL A 179 13.28 3.17 18.27
C VAL A 179 13.90 1.78 18.18
N ALA A 180 14.20 1.32 16.97
CA ALA A 180 14.82 0.02 16.73
C ALA A 180 16.36 0.03 16.91
N SER A 181 17.02 1.18 16.75
CA SER A 181 18.47 1.25 16.57
C SER A 181 19.23 2.09 17.61
N GLY A 182 18.59 3.03 18.32
CA GLY A 182 19.20 3.86 19.37
C GLY A 182 20.34 4.79 18.92
N VAL A 183 20.68 4.82 17.63
CA VAL A 183 21.81 5.56 17.04
C VAL A 183 21.35 6.26 15.76
N ALA A 184 22.02 7.35 15.37
CA ALA A 184 21.76 8.00 14.09
C ALA A 184 22.05 7.04 12.90
N PRO A 185 21.16 6.95 11.90
CA PRO A 185 21.32 6.02 10.78
C PRO A 185 22.54 6.38 9.92
N ALA A 186 23.39 5.39 9.65
CA ALA A 186 24.49 5.52 8.71
C ALA A 186 23.98 5.38 7.27
N TRP A 187 23.50 6.47 6.67
CA TRP A 187 22.82 6.45 5.35
C TRP A 187 23.63 5.79 4.23
N SER A 188 24.95 5.98 4.20
CA SER A 188 25.79 5.34 3.18
C SER A 188 25.82 3.82 3.33
N LYS A 189 25.81 3.32 4.57
CA LYS A 189 25.73 1.88 4.88
C LYS A 189 24.33 1.34 4.55
N LEU A 190 23.27 2.02 4.96
CA LEU A 190 21.89 1.64 4.63
C LEU A 190 21.65 1.63 3.12
N ALA A 191 22.22 2.58 2.38
CA ALA A 191 22.15 2.59 0.93
C ALA A 191 22.74 1.28 0.34
N ALA A 192 23.94 0.90 0.77
CA ALA A 192 24.58 -0.33 0.30
C ALA A 192 23.80 -1.59 0.72
N ASP A 193 23.39 -1.68 1.99
CA ASP A 193 22.68 -2.83 2.56
C ASP A 193 21.30 -3.03 1.90
N SER A 194 20.63 -1.95 1.47
CA SER A 194 19.35 -1.99 0.75
C SER A 194 19.47 -2.00 -0.79
N GLY A 195 20.67 -2.18 -1.34
CA GLY A 195 20.89 -2.35 -2.78
C GLY A 195 20.88 -1.08 -3.63
N PHE A 196 21.12 0.08 -3.02
CA PHE A 196 21.42 1.33 -3.73
C PHE A 196 22.91 1.43 -4.07
N SER A 197 23.23 2.06 -5.19
CA SER A 197 24.62 2.23 -5.63
C SER A 197 25.45 3.14 -4.73
N ASP A 198 24.80 4.17 -4.17
CA ASP A 198 25.40 5.16 -3.28
C ASP A 198 24.30 5.93 -2.52
N GLN A 199 24.70 6.75 -1.55
CA GLN A 199 23.77 7.60 -0.79
C GLN A 199 23.03 8.62 -1.66
N PRO A 200 23.64 9.30 -2.65
CA PRO A 200 22.90 10.13 -3.59
C PRO A 200 21.77 9.41 -4.34
N HIS A 201 21.96 8.15 -4.75
CA HIS A 201 20.95 7.32 -5.39
C HIS A 201 19.81 7.01 -4.42
N LEU A 202 20.13 6.61 -3.18
CA LEU A 202 19.12 6.46 -2.13
C LEU A 202 18.30 7.75 -1.97
N CYS A 203 18.96 8.90 -1.80
CA CYS A 203 18.29 10.20 -1.64
C CYS A 203 17.39 10.57 -2.83
N ARG A 204 17.76 10.23 -4.06
CA ARG A 204 16.95 10.48 -5.26
C ARG A 204 15.69 9.62 -5.29
N GLU A 205 15.81 8.32 -5.02
CA GLU A 205 14.65 7.42 -4.97
C GLU A 205 13.74 7.73 -3.78
N PHE A 206 14.30 8.09 -2.62
CA PHE A 206 13.51 8.49 -1.46
C PHE A 206 12.67 9.73 -1.75
N ARG A 207 13.26 10.76 -2.39
CA ARG A 207 12.54 11.97 -2.83
C ARG A 207 11.46 11.65 -3.85
N ARG A 208 11.73 10.72 -4.76
CA ARG A 208 10.76 10.30 -5.78
C ARG A 208 9.47 9.75 -5.17
N TYR A 209 9.56 8.94 -4.11
CA TYR A 209 8.39 8.28 -3.52
C TYR A 209 7.79 9.05 -2.34
N THR A 210 8.63 9.68 -1.51
CA THR A 210 8.17 10.37 -0.30
C THR A 210 8.06 11.88 -0.47
N GLY A 211 8.72 12.48 -1.46
CA GLY A 211 8.86 13.93 -1.60
C GLY A 211 10.02 14.53 -0.82
N PHE A 212 10.67 13.74 0.05
CA PHE A 212 11.73 14.19 0.95
C PHE A 212 12.98 13.30 0.80
N SER A 213 14.14 13.75 1.25
CA SER A 213 15.25 12.86 1.57
C SER A 213 15.02 12.15 2.90
N PRO A 214 15.77 11.08 3.20
CA PRO A 214 15.65 10.40 4.48
C PRO A 214 15.85 11.33 5.69
N ASP A 215 16.83 12.23 5.64
CA ASP A 215 17.08 13.21 6.71
C ASP A 215 15.99 14.29 6.82
N GLU A 216 15.47 14.78 5.69
CA GLU A 216 14.35 15.74 5.69
C GLU A 216 13.11 15.10 6.30
N LEU A 217 12.77 13.88 5.88
CA LEU A 217 11.60 13.18 6.42
C LEU A 217 11.74 12.98 7.92
N LYS A 218 12.90 12.49 8.39
CA LYS A 218 13.16 12.26 9.82
C LYS A 218 12.89 13.50 10.68
N ARG A 219 13.28 14.68 10.23
CA ARG A 219 13.06 15.94 10.97
C ARG A 219 11.57 16.35 11.04
N CYS A 220 10.76 15.84 10.11
CA CYS A 220 9.34 16.17 10.01
C CYS A 220 8.42 15.10 10.60
N LEU A 221 8.92 13.91 10.96
CA LEU A 221 8.11 12.79 11.44
C LEU A 221 7.29 13.11 12.70
N ASP A 222 7.76 14.03 13.54
CA ASP A 222 7.05 14.46 14.74
C ASP A 222 5.84 15.35 14.44
N HIS A 223 5.75 15.89 13.21
CA HIS A 223 4.65 16.74 12.79
C HIS A 223 3.45 15.92 12.33
N GLU A 224 2.24 16.28 12.77
CA GLU A 224 1.02 15.50 12.54
C GLU A 224 0.72 15.24 11.05
N SER A 225 1.01 16.21 10.17
CA SER A 225 0.87 16.06 8.72
C SER A 225 1.66 14.89 8.11
N PHE A 226 2.63 14.32 8.84
CA PHE A 226 3.46 13.20 8.41
C PHE A 226 3.00 11.86 9.03
N TRP A 227 1.80 11.80 9.62
CA TRP A 227 1.24 10.61 10.28
C TRP A 227 1.34 9.35 9.42
N VAL A 228 1.16 9.46 8.10
CA VAL A 228 1.21 8.30 7.19
C VAL A 228 2.58 7.62 7.21
N TYR A 229 3.66 8.39 7.33
CA TYR A 229 5.01 7.85 7.38
C TYR A 229 5.30 7.16 8.72
N ARG A 230 4.57 7.51 9.78
CA ARG A 230 4.70 6.88 11.10
C ARG A 230 4.14 5.46 11.14
N ILE A 231 3.40 5.01 10.13
CA ILE A 231 2.97 3.61 9.99
C ILE A 231 4.19 2.67 9.84
N TRP A 232 5.29 3.21 9.30
CA TRP A 232 6.56 2.50 9.09
C TRP A 232 7.66 2.89 10.09
N ALA A 233 7.36 3.79 11.04
CA ALA A 233 8.27 4.24 12.09
C ALA A 233 7.95 3.60 13.45
#